data_AF-A0A9E4X8V9-F1
#
_entry.id   AF-A0A9E4X8V9-F1
#
_cell.length_a   1.000
_cell.length_b   1.000
_cell.length_c   1.000
_cell.angle_alpha   90.00
_cell.angle_beta   90.00
_cell.angle_gamma   90.00
#
_symmetry.space_group_name_H-M   'P 1'
#
loop_
_entity.id
_entity.type
_entity.pdbx_description
1 polymer ?
#
loop_
_entity_poly.entity_id
_entity_poly.type
_entity_poly.pdbx_seq_one_letter_code
_entity_poly.pdbx_strand_id
1 'polypeptide(L)'
;MFLLFGAFRTVATLILGIVIFLGFLFLLAESTFSGKLLSTDFYKDTISGQDTYNRIYDQVLLDQELQETTRGLLGGIQVLSHQDVVQLLREIVPPEYLQSQVEDAIQRSVDYLSEDADTLELYLDLGPPLDLIKPTLLAYVDRRIDAIPEDDPGLPECSLERVKELAEGYLGTFKVLSSGELPDSLPSIKGLSQPCRELIFDSLFGSSVASSPLESRAQQGLMNSREAIRAEFVAGNTHGVLKQALRPLATPLMDDAIDKLKENLDSQNRLDLIQKIAEWNPDFTEEELRAQADESRRLMNRVRGLGETAAIIMVVGGAVAMVLVHYPKVSGGMRWAGIVYVVTGGVFFGIGKVLESQLPARLTLLVERAAGQVSGIPVSLATLATDLIVSFAKQLTGGMAAPSLTLLTVGAVLFGVSFAIAILRPLLPGIR
;
A
#
# COMPACT_ATOMS: atom_id res chain seq x y z
N MET A 1 -18.45 -52.04 41.11
CA MET A 1 -18.17 -52.24 39.66
C MET A 1 -19.07 -51.36 38.76
N PHE A 2 -20.41 -51.36 38.93
CA PHE A 2 -21.32 -50.53 38.12
C PHE A 2 -21.10 -49.00 38.22
N LEU A 3 -20.77 -48.47 39.41
CA LEU A 3 -20.48 -47.04 39.60
C LEU A 3 -19.18 -46.59 38.92
N LEU A 4 -18.13 -47.43 38.96
CA LEU A 4 -16.84 -47.15 38.30
C LEU A 4 -16.97 -47.12 36.78
N PHE A 5 -17.78 -48.01 36.20
CA PHE A 5 -18.03 -48.05 34.76
C PHE A 5 -18.87 -46.87 34.25
N GLY A 6 -19.81 -46.37 35.07
CA GLY A 6 -20.54 -45.14 34.79
C GLY A 6 -19.65 -43.91 34.83
N ALA A 7 -18.81 -43.79 35.87
CA ALA A 7 -17.85 -42.69 35.99
C ALA A 7 -16.84 -42.66 34.83
N PHE A 8 -16.31 -43.82 34.43
CA PHE A 8 -15.40 -43.94 33.28
C PHE A 8 -16.03 -43.42 31.98
N ARG A 9 -17.29 -43.79 31.71
CA ARG A 9 -18.00 -43.33 30.51
C ARG A 9 -18.18 -41.82 30.47
N THR A 10 -18.55 -41.22 31.60
CA THR A 10 -18.71 -39.76 31.69
C THR A 10 -17.37 -39.05 31.47
N VAL A 11 -16.30 -39.53 32.09
CA VAL A 11 -14.94 -38.97 31.90
C VAL A 11 -14.49 -39.12 30.45
N ALA A 12 -14.68 -40.28 29.84
CA ALA A 12 -14.33 -40.52 28.43
C ALA A 12 -15.13 -39.62 27.49
N THR A 13 -16.43 -39.42 27.71
CA THR A 13 -17.26 -38.50 26.93
C THR A 13 -16.78 -37.05 27.07
N LEU A 14 -16.38 -36.61 28.26
CA LEU A 14 -15.82 -35.27 28.46
C LEU A 14 -14.50 -35.08 27.71
N ILE A 15 -13.58 -36.05 27.82
CA ILE A 15 -12.29 -36.02 27.11
C ILE A 15 -12.52 -35.98 25.59
N LEU A 16 -13.37 -36.86 25.05
CA LEU A 16 -13.70 -36.87 23.63
C LEU A 16 -14.41 -35.59 23.19
N GLY A 17 -15.24 -35.00 24.04
CA GLY A 17 -15.85 -33.70 23.80
C GLY A 17 -14.83 -32.58 23.66
N ILE A 18 -13.81 -32.56 24.53
CA ILE A 18 -12.68 -31.62 24.44
C ILE A 18 -11.88 -31.85 23.15
N VAL A 19 -11.60 -33.11 22.79
CA VAL A 19 -10.89 -33.46 21.55
C VAL A 19 -11.65 -32.95 20.32
N ILE A 20 -12.97 -33.16 20.26
CA ILE A 20 -13.82 -32.65 19.17
C ILE A 20 -13.80 -31.12 19.14
N PHE A 21 -13.94 -30.47 20.30
CA PHE A 21 -13.94 -29.02 20.40
C PHE A 21 -12.62 -28.41 19.92
N LEU A 22 -11.48 -28.95 20.36
CA LEU A 22 -10.15 -28.52 19.92
C LEU A 22 -9.89 -28.85 18.45
N GLY A 23 -10.37 -29.99 17.96
CA GLY A 23 -10.25 -30.34 16.54
C GLY A 23 -11.04 -29.39 15.65
N PHE A 24 -12.23 -28.97 16.07
CA PHE A 24 -13.02 -28.00 15.31
C PHE A 24 -12.43 -26.58 15.39
N LEU A 25 -11.92 -26.16 16.57
CA LEU A 25 -11.14 -24.93 16.71
C LEU A 25 -9.99 -24.90 15.71
N PHE A 26 -9.26 -26.01 15.61
CA PHE A 26 -8.15 -26.15 14.69
C PHE A 26 -8.58 -26.04 13.23
N LEU A 27 -9.66 -26.72 12.83
CA LEU A 27 -10.20 -26.60 11.47
C LEU A 27 -10.56 -25.16 11.12
N LEU A 28 -11.18 -24.43 12.04
CA LEU A 28 -11.50 -23.01 11.83
C LEU A 28 -10.24 -22.15 11.74
N ALA A 29 -9.25 -22.39 12.60
CA ALA A 29 -7.97 -21.68 12.57
C ALA A 29 -7.24 -21.90 11.23
N GLU A 30 -7.17 -23.14 10.76
CA GLU A 30 -6.54 -23.49 9.49
C GLU A 30 -7.30 -22.89 8.30
N SER A 31 -8.60 -23.16 8.18
CA SER A 31 -9.37 -22.80 6.99
C SER A 31 -9.71 -21.30 6.90
N THR A 32 -9.87 -20.63 8.04
CA THR A 32 -10.34 -19.24 8.08
C THR A 32 -9.20 -18.25 8.26
N PHE A 33 -8.16 -18.63 9.00
CA PHE A 33 -7.04 -17.73 9.28
C PHE A 33 -5.82 -18.12 8.46
N SER A 34 -5.24 -19.31 8.67
CA SER A 34 -3.99 -19.67 7.97
C SER A 34 -4.16 -19.66 6.45
N GLY A 35 -5.19 -20.33 5.92
CA GLY A 35 -5.43 -20.39 4.48
C GLY A 35 -5.70 -19.03 3.82
N LYS A 36 -6.29 -18.07 4.54
CA LYS A 36 -6.50 -16.71 4.02
C LYS A 36 -5.25 -15.85 4.12
N LEU A 37 -4.56 -15.91 5.26
CA LEU A 37 -3.32 -15.14 5.49
C LEU A 37 -2.17 -15.60 4.58
N LEU A 38 -2.21 -16.84 4.10
CA LEU A 38 -1.26 -17.37 3.12
C LEU A 38 -1.75 -17.23 1.66
N SER A 39 -2.87 -16.54 1.43
CA SER A 39 -3.41 -16.32 0.09
C SER A 39 -3.16 -14.89 -0.36
N THR A 40 -2.35 -14.72 -1.41
CA THR A 40 -2.12 -13.40 -2.02
C THR A 40 -3.44 -12.77 -2.52
N ASP A 41 -4.35 -13.59 -3.07
CA ASP A 41 -5.66 -13.13 -3.58
C ASP A 41 -6.51 -12.48 -2.49
N PHE A 42 -6.45 -12.99 -1.26
CA PHE A 42 -7.18 -12.42 -0.13
C PHE A 42 -6.76 -10.96 0.15
N TYR A 43 -5.47 -10.64 0.04
CA TYR A 43 -4.98 -9.27 0.20
C TYR A 43 -5.33 -8.41 -1.01
N LYS A 44 -5.21 -8.93 -2.23
CA LYS A 44 -5.58 -8.21 -3.47
C LYS A 44 -7.04 -7.80 -3.45
N ASP A 45 -7.94 -8.72 -3.14
CA ASP A 45 -9.38 -8.46 -3.03
C ASP A 45 -9.71 -7.43 -1.94
N THR A 46 -8.98 -7.44 -0.82
CA THR A 46 -9.14 -6.46 0.26
C THR A 46 -8.76 -5.05 -0.18
N ILE A 47 -7.65 -4.90 -0.89
CA ILE A 47 -7.11 -3.62 -1.34
C ILE A 47 -7.93 -3.05 -2.51
N SER A 48 -8.24 -3.86 -3.52
CA SER A 48 -9.05 -3.43 -4.67
C SER A 48 -10.46 -2.99 -4.26
N GLY A 49 -11.04 -3.61 -3.23
CA GLY A 49 -12.37 -3.28 -2.73
C GLY A 49 -12.51 -1.90 -2.07
N GLN A 50 -11.42 -1.15 -1.86
CA GLN A 50 -11.41 0.16 -1.18
C GLN A 50 -10.98 1.33 -2.06
N ASP A 51 -10.90 1.14 -3.38
CA ASP A 51 -10.38 2.14 -4.33
C ASP A 51 -9.00 2.69 -3.92
N THR A 52 -8.21 1.83 -3.25
CA THR A 52 -7.00 2.21 -2.52
C THR A 52 -6.00 2.95 -3.39
N TYR A 53 -5.77 2.47 -4.61
CA TYR A 53 -4.77 3.07 -5.50
C TYR A 53 -5.17 4.49 -5.91
N ASN A 54 -6.44 4.76 -6.24
CA ASN A 54 -6.88 6.12 -6.57
C ASN A 54 -6.78 7.05 -5.37
N ARG A 55 -7.16 6.58 -4.17
CA ARG A 55 -7.03 7.36 -2.93
C ARG A 55 -5.58 7.73 -2.60
N ILE A 56 -4.60 6.90 -2.98
CA ILE A 56 -3.19 7.25 -2.81
C ILE A 56 -2.85 8.53 -3.58
N TYR A 57 -3.26 8.63 -4.84
CA TYR A 57 -2.99 9.83 -5.65
C TYR A 57 -3.86 11.02 -5.26
N ASP A 58 -5.15 10.80 -5.01
CA ASP A 58 -6.12 11.87 -4.89
C ASP A 58 -6.25 12.41 -3.45
N GLN A 59 -5.71 11.68 -2.47
CA GLN A 59 -5.81 12.03 -1.05
C GLN A 59 -4.45 11.95 -0.35
N VAL A 60 -3.77 10.80 -0.41
CA VAL A 60 -2.57 10.55 0.40
C VAL A 60 -1.39 11.41 -0.04
N LEU A 61 -1.01 11.36 -1.31
CA LEU A 61 0.10 12.16 -1.84
C LEU A 61 -0.20 13.67 -1.83
N LEU A 62 -1.43 14.08 -1.54
CA LEU A 62 -1.84 15.48 -1.47
C LEU A 62 -2.01 15.95 -0.02
N ASP A 63 -1.72 15.09 0.94
CA ASP A 63 -1.75 15.41 2.37
C ASP A 63 -0.66 16.43 2.72
N GLN A 64 -0.98 17.34 3.64
CA GLN A 64 -0.07 18.37 4.08
C GLN A 64 1.21 17.79 4.70
N GLU A 65 1.10 16.65 5.41
CA GLU A 65 2.27 16.01 6.03
C GLU A 65 3.22 15.37 5.00
N LEU A 66 2.75 15.10 3.77
CA LEU A 66 3.55 14.56 2.67
C LEU A 66 3.98 15.61 1.64
N GLN A 67 3.77 16.90 1.93
CA GLN A 67 4.06 17.98 0.99
C GLN A 67 5.52 17.97 0.49
N GLU A 68 6.49 17.71 1.38
CA GLU A 68 7.90 17.64 1.01
C GLU A 68 8.20 16.44 0.10
N THR A 69 7.63 15.27 0.39
CA THR A 69 7.75 14.07 -0.46
C THR A 69 7.16 14.33 -1.84
N THR A 70 5.98 14.92 -1.91
CA THR A 70 5.30 15.25 -3.17
C THR A 70 6.07 16.31 -3.94
N ARG A 71 6.63 17.32 -3.28
CA ARG A 71 7.52 18.30 -3.90
C ARG A 71 8.80 17.67 -4.44
N GLY A 72 9.35 16.69 -3.72
CA GLY A 72 10.49 15.89 -4.17
C GLY A 72 10.18 15.11 -5.45
N LEU A 73 9.03 14.43 -5.48
CA LEU A 73 8.55 13.72 -6.68
C LEU A 73 8.31 14.67 -7.86
N LEU A 74 7.86 15.90 -7.59
CA LEU A 74 7.72 16.96 -8.57
C LEU A 74 9.03 17.70 -8.86
N GLY A 75 10.18 17.17 -8.45
CA GLY A 75 11.50 17.67 -8.83
C GLY A 75 11.76 19.13 -8.42
N GLY A 76 11.05 19.62 -7.40
CA GLY A 76 11.09 21.02 -6.97
C GLY A 76 10.35 22.01 -7.87
N ILE A 77 9.73 21.54 -8.96
CA ILE A 77 8.95 22.36 -9.89
C ILE A 77 7.62 22.78 -9.25
N GLN A 78 7.28 24.06 -9.39
CA GLN A 78 5.99 24.59 -8.97
C GLN A 78 4.93 24.27 -10.02
N VAL A 79 4.00 23.40 -9.64
CA VAL A 79 2.87 22.97 -10.47
C VAL A 79 1.68 23.87 -10.19
N LEU A 80 1.04 24.36 -11.25
CA LEU A 80 0.08 25.47 -11.16
C LEU A 80 -1.32 25.04 -10.73
N SER A 81 -1.68 23.78 -10.99
CA SER A 81 -3.01 23.27 -10.66
C SER A 81 -2.93 21.92 -9.94
N HIS A 82 -3.94 21.66 -9.11
CA HIS A 82 -4.09 20.40 -8.41
C HIS A 82 -4.27 19.21 -9.38
N GLN A 83 -4.96 19.44 -10.50
CA GLN A 83 -5.15 18.41 -11.53
C GLN A 83 -3.82 18.04 -12.19
N ASP A 84 -2.97 19.03 -12.47
CA ASP A 84 -1.63 18.77 -13.02
C ASP A 84 -0.76 18.00 -12.02
N VAL A 85 -0.85 18.31 -10.72
CA VAL A 85 -0.12 17.54 -9.68
C VAL A 85 -0.50 16.06 -9.74
N VAL A 86 -1.80 15.75 -9.68
CA VAL A 86 -2.27 14.36 -9.72
C VAL A 86 -1.87 13.68 -11.03
N GLN A 87 -1.98 14.37 -12.16
CA GLN A 87 -1.57 13.82 -13.45
C GLN A 87 -0.07 13.51 -13.49
N LEU A 88 0.77 14.44 -13.05
CA LEU A 88 2.23 14.25 -13.02
C LEU A 88 2.63 13.12 -12.08
N LEU A 89 2.00 13.02 -10.90
CA LEU A 89 2.24 11.91 -9.97
C LEU A 89 1.88 10.56 -10.60
N ARG A 90 0.79 10.47 -11.36
CA ARG A 90 0.41 9.25 -12.10
C ARG A 90 1.35 8.97 -13.28
N GLU A 91 1.97 9.98 -13.89
CA GLU A 91 2.98 9.80 -14.92
C GLU A 91 4.34 9.36 -14.33
N ILE A 92 4.71 9.86 -13.14
CA ILE A 92 5.96 9.52 -12.45
C ILE A 92 5.87 8.17 -11.75
N VAL A 93 4.77 7.91 -11.04
CA VAL A 93 4.46 6.63 -10.42
C VAL A 93 3.20 6.10 -11.10
N PRO A 94 3.32 5.33 -12.20
CA PRO A 94 2.14 4.75 -12.86
C PRO A 94 1.29 3.91 -11.89
N PRO A 95 -0.05 4.02 -11.92
CA PRO A 95 -0.93 3.25 -11.04
C PRO A 95 -0.68 1.73 -11.10
N GLU A 96 -0.43 1.21 -12.31
CA GLU A 96 -0.14 -0.21 -12.53
C GLU A 96 1.21 -0.60 -11.90
N TYR A 97 2.19 0.32 -11.94
CA TYR A 97 3.48 0.11 -11.29
C TYR A 97 3.34 0.08 -9.78
N LEU A 98 2.65 1.06 -9.18
CA LEU A 98 2.38 1.08 -7.74
C LEU A 98 1.63 -0.18 -7.30
N GLN A 99 0.61 -0.58 -8.05
CA GLN A 99 -0.12 -1.83 -7.80
C GLN A 99 0.81 -3.03 -7.81
N SER A 100 1.67 -3.17 -8.84
CA SER A 100 2.63 -4.28 -8.91
C SER A 100 3.59 -4.30 -7.71
N GLN A 101 4.11 -3.15 -7.28
CA GLN A 101 5.01 -3.07 -6.13
C GLN A 101 4.33 -3.48 -4.82
N VAL A 102 3.07 -3.08 -4.63
CA VAL A 102 2.27 -3.50 -3.46
C VAL A 102 1.97 -4.99 -3.50
N GLU A 103 1.58 -5.53 -4.66
CA GLU A 103 1.30 -6.96 -4.83
C GLU A 103 2.55 -7.82 -4.62
N ASP A 104 3.71 -7.38 -5.10
CA ASP A 104 4.99 -8.06 -4.88
C ASP A 104 5.40 -8.02 -3.40
N ALA A 105 5.13 -6.92 -2.69
CA ALA A 105 5.38 -6.81 -1.26
C ALA A 105 4.49 -7.77 -0.44
N ILE A 106 3.23 -7.93 -0.85
CA ILE A 106 2.32 -8.93 -0.29
C ILE A 106 2.86 -10.34 -0.56
N GLN A 107 3.28 -10.62 -1.79
CA GLN A 107 3.80 -11.93 -2.15
C GLN A 107 5.03 -12.29 -1.30
N ARG A 108 6.00 -11.39 -1.14
CA ARG A 108 7.16 -11.59 -0.25
C ARG A 108 6.74 -11.89 1.20
N SER A 109 5.72 -11.21 1.69
CA SER A 109 5.18 -11.46 3.03
C SER A 109 4.54 -12.85 3.14
N VAL A 110 3.77 -13.27 2.12
CA VAL A 110 3.16 -14.61 2.05
C VAL A 110 4.23 -15.71 1.95
N ASP A 111 5.27 -15.51 1.14
CA ASP A 111 6.38 -16.46 0.99
C ASP A 111 7.13 -16.65 2.32
N TYR A 112 7.42 -15.55 3.01
CA TYR A 112 8.01 -15.59 4.35
C TYR A 112 7.12 -16.35 5.34
N LEU A 113 5.82 -16.04 5.36
CA LEU A 113 4.85 -16.71 6.25
C LEU A 113 4.69 -18.20 5.92
N SER A 114 4.82 -18.58 4.65
CA SER A 114 4.67 -19.97 4.17
C SER A 114 5.89 -20.86 4.41
N GLU A 115 7.02 -20.25 4.81
CA GLU A 115 8.36 -20.85 4.89
C GLU A 115 9.10 -21.02 3.54
N ASP A 116 8.65 -20.32 2.50
CA ASP A 116 9.33 -20.28 1.20
C ASP A 116 10.46 -19.25 1.16
N ALA A 117 10.45 -18.29 2.09
CA ALA A 117 11.54 -17.34 2.33
C ALA A 117 11.97 -17.34 3.82
N ASP A 118 13.27 -17.21 4.07
CA ASP A 118 13.84 -17.20 5.42
C ASP A 118 13.67 -15.83 6.10
N THR A 119 13.67 -14.75 5.32
CA THR A 119 13.65 -13.37 5.81
C THR A 119 12.42 -12.61 5.33
N LEU A 120 11.82 -11.80 6.21
CA LEU A 120 10.74 -10.90 5.83
C LEU A 120 11.33 -9.68 5.11
N GLU A 121 11.06 -9.58 3.82
CA GLU A 121 11.44 -8.44 2.98
C GLU A 121 10.19 -7.64 2.58
N LEU A 122 10.04 -6.44 3.14
CA LEU A 122 8.92 -5.56 2.84
C LEU A 122 9.43 -4.21 2.37
N TYR A 123 9.47 -4.02 1.06
CA TYR A 123 9.97 -2.80 0.42
C TYR A 123 9.16 -2.44 -0.83
N LEU A 124 9.28 -1.18 -1.27
CA LEU A 124 8.83 -0.69 -2.57
C LEU A 124 10.05 -0.24 -3.39
N ASP A 125 10.19 -0.70 -4.63
CA ASP A 125 11.22 -0.19 -5.54
C ASP A 125 10.79 1.18 -6.09
N LEU A 126 11.61 2.21 -5.88
CA LEU A 126 11.39 3.54 -6.42
C LEU A 126 12.37 3.90 -7.53
N GLY A 127 13.27 3.00 -7.94
CA GLY A 127 14.21 3.23 -9.03
C GLY A 127 13.53 3.69 -10.33
N PRO A 128 12.58 2.90 -10.89
CA PRO A 128 11.88 3.29 -12.10
C PRO A 128 11.09 4.61 -11.98
N PRO A 129 10.33 4.89 -10.90
CA PRO A 129 9.75 6.21 -10.69
C PRO A 129 10.75 7.37 -10.66
N LEU A 130 11.90 7.20 -10.00
CA LEU A 130 12.92 8.24 -9.92
C LEU A 130 13.48 8.58 -11.32
N ASP A 131 13.62 7.59 -12.20
CA ASP A 131 14.05 7.79 -13.58
C ASP A 131 13.00 8.53 -14.43
N LEU A 132 11.72 8.48 -14.05
CA LEU A 132 10.62 9.17 -14.73
C LEU A 132 10.45 10.64 -14.32
N ILE A 133 10.98 11.06 -13.16
CA ILE A 133 10.82 12.44 -12.66
C ILE A 133 11.27 13.48 -13.70
N LYS A 134 12.53 13.42 -14.15
CA LYS A 134 13.08 14.42 -15.08
C LYS A 134 12.36 14.48 -16.43
N PRO A 135 12.18 13.37 -17.17
CA PRO A 135 11.53 13.44 -18.49
C PRO A 135 10.08 13.94 -18.37
N THR A 136 9.33 13.51 -17.36
CA THR A 136 7.94 13.92 -17.14
C THR A 136 7.83 15.42 -16.84
N LEU A 137 8.65 15.93 -15.90
CA LEU A 137 8.60 17.34 -15.51
C LEU A 137 9.13 18.26 -16.60
N LEU A 138 10.19 17.88 -17.32
CA LEU A 138 10.67 18.66 -18.46
C LEU A 138 9.59 18.75 -19.56
N ALA A 139 8.86 17.66 -19.83
CA ALA A 139 7.77 17.67 -20.79
C ALA A 139 6.59 18.55 -20.32
N TYR A 140 6.28 18.55 -19.02
CA TYR A 140 5.28 19.44 -18.44
C TYR A 140 5.67 20.91 -18.61
N VAL A 141 6.88 21.29 -18.18
CA VAL A 141 7.35 22.67 -18.28
C VAL A 141 7.44 23.12 -19.73
N ASP A 142 7.91 22.26 -20.65
CA ASP A 142 7.95 22.54 -22.09
C ASP A 142 6.57 22.90 -22.65
N ARG A 143 5.53 22.12 -22.33
CA ARG A 143 4.14 22.41 -22.73
C ARG A 143 3.62 23.70 -22.12
N ARG A 144 4.00 24.01 -20.87
CA ARG A 144 3.58 25.25 -20.21
C ARG A 144 4.25 26.47 -20.81
N ILE A 145 5.51 26.36 -21.26
CA ILE A 145 6.23 27.44 -21.95
C ILE A 145 5.45 27.92 -23.17
N ASP A 146 4.88 27.01 -23.98
CA ASP A 146 4.11 27.37 -25.17
C ASP A 146 2.88 28.27 -24.89
N ALA A 147 2.37 28.26 -23.66
CA ALA A 147 1.21 29.04 -23.24
C ALA A 147 1.58 30.41 -22.64
N ILE A 148 2.87 30.72 -22.46
CA ILE A 148 3.32 31.97 -21.83
C ILE A 148 3.21 33.11 -22.84
N PRO A 149 2.56 34.25 -22.50
CA PRO A 149 2.48 35.40 -23.37
C PRO A 149 3.85 36.06 -23.55
N GLU A 150 4.08 36.62 -24.75
CA GLU A 150 5.25 37.46 -25.03
C GLU A 150 4.91 38.92 -24.73
N ASP A 151 5.77 39.59 -23.96
CA ASP A 151 5.70 41.03 -23.72
C ASP A 151 6.36 41.76 -24.89
N ASP A 152 5.53 42.45 -25.70
CA ASP A 152 5.96 43.23 -26.86
C ASP A 152 6.01 44.72 -26.51
N PRO A 153 7.21 45.30 -26.38
CA PRO A 153 7.38 46.72 -26.03
C PRO A 153 7.21 47.67 -27.22
N GLY A 154 6.87 47.17 -28.41
CA GLY A 154 6.57 47.99 -29.58
C GLY A 154 7.77 48.25 -30.50
N LEU A 155 7.75 49.41 -31.19
CA LEU A 155 8.61 49.67 -32.34
C LEU A 155 10.11 49.50 -32.02
N PRO A 156 10.81 48.60 -32.74
CA PRO A 156 12.11 48.10 -32.32
C PRO A 156 13.26 48.97 -32.84
N GLU A 157 14.01 49.58 -31.94
CA GLU A 157 15.34 50.13 -32.24
C GLU A 157 16.44 49.28 -31.55
N CYS A 158 17.54 49.04 -32.27
CA CYS A 158 18.72 48.37 -31.72
C CYS A 158 19.54 49.37 -30.89
N SER A 159 19.00 49.82 -29.75
CA SER A 159 19.66 50.76 -28.84
C SER A 159 20.31 50.06 -27.65
N LEU A 160 21.34 50.67 -27.07
CA LEU A 160 22.06 50.10 -25.93
C LEU A 160 21.15 49.86 -24.72
N GLU A 161 20.22 50.77 -24.46
CA GLU A 161 19.21 50.67 -23.40
C GLU A 161 18.33 49.44 -23.60
N ARG A 162 17.82 49.24 -24.82
CA ARG A 162 16.95 48.11 -25.16
C ARG A 162 17.68 46.77 -25.06
N VAL A 163 18.94 46.75 -25.47
CA VAL A 163 19.81 45.57 -25.34
C VAL A 163 19.99 45.17 -23.87
N LYS A 164 20.23 46.13 -22.97
CA LYS A 164 20.37 45.87 -21.53
C LYS A 164 19.07 45.37 -20.92
N GLU A 165 17.96 46.02 -21.22
CA GLU A 165 16.63 45.63 -20.74
C GLU A 165 16.28 44.19 -21.15
N LEU A 166 16.59 43.82 -22.40
CA LEU A 166 16.37 42.46 -22.90
C LEU A 166 17.25 41.43 -22.18
N ALA A 167 18.53 41.75 -21.95
CA ALA A 167 19.45 40.87 -21.24
C ALA A 167 19.01 40.67 -19.78
N GLU A 168 18.61 41.75 -19.10
CA GLU A 168 18.07 41.69 -17.73
C GLU A 168 16.77 40.89 -17.68
N GLY A 169 15.87 41.08 -18.67
CA GLY A 169 14.63 40.32 -18.80
C GLY A 169 14.88 38.81 -18.89
N TYR A 170 15.73 38.36 -19.81
CA TYR A 170 16.06 36.93 -19.95
C TYR A 170 16.77 36.36 -18.73
N LEU A 171 17.67 37.12 -18.08
CA LEU A 171 18.29 36.69 -16.83
C LEU A 171 17.26 36.52 -15.71
N GLY A 172 16.26 37.40 -15.64
CA GLY A 172 15.11 37.27 -14.75
C GLY A 172 14.33 35.99 -15.05
N THR A 173 13.97 35.76 -16.31
CA THR A 173 13.27 34.54 -16.75
C THR A 173 14.06 33.27 -16.42
N PHE A 174 15.38 33.25 -16.65
CA PHE A 174 16.23 32.12 -16.34
C PHE A 174 16.31 31.84 -14.84
N LYS A 175 16.38 32.90 -14.03
CA LYS A 175 16.35 32.77 -12.57
C LYS A 175 15.04 32.13 -12.10
N VAL A 176 13.89 32.60 -12.59
CA VAL A 176 12.56 32.04 -12.26
C VAL A 176 12.48 30.56 -12.62
N LEU A 177 12.91 30.18 -13.82
CA LEU A 177 12.94 28.77 -14.22
C LEU A 177 13.90 27.93 -13.36
N SER A 178 15.07 28.47 -13.01
CA SER A 178 16.05 27.75 -12.17
C SER A 178 15.54 27.49 -10.75
N SER A 179 14.60 28.31 -10.26
CA SER A 179 13.90 28.07 -9.00
C SER A 179 12.66 27.17 -9.12
N GLY A 180 12.41 26.61 -10.31
CA GLY A 180 11.28 25.72 -10.58
C GLY A 180 9.96 26.45 -10.83
N GLU A 181 9.98 27.77 -10.99
CA GLU A 181 8.80 28.58 -11.29
C GLU A 181 8.65 28.80 -12.79
N LEU A 182 7.42 29.06 -13.24
CA LEU A 182 7.14 29.48 -14.62
C LEU A 182 7.02 31.01 -14.67
N PRO A 183 7.66 31.68 -15.63
CA PRO A 183 7.53 33.12 -15.80
C PRO A 183 6.13 33.48 -16.33
N ASP A 184 5.59 34.62 -15.88
CA ASP A 184 4.27 35.11 -16.32
C ASP A 184 4.27 35.68 -17.74
N SER A 185 5.43 36.16 -18.20
CA SER A 185 5.63 36.68 -19.56
C SER A 185 7.06 36.44 -20.05
N LEU A 186 7.23 36.45 -21.37
CA LEU A 186 8.54 36.33 -22.01
C LEU A 186 8.97 37.65 -22.66
N PRO A 187 10.23 38.08 -22.53
CA PRO A 187 10.72 39.29 -23.18
C PRO A 187 10.84 39.06 -24.70
N SER A 188 9.92 39.66 -25.47
CA SER A 188 9.84 39.42 -26.92
C SER A 188 11.09 39.91 -27.65
N ILE A 189 11.58 39.06 -28.57
CA ILE A 189 12.69 39.38 -29.48
C ILE A 189 12.24 39.53 -30.94
N LYS A 190 10.94 39.34 -31.22
CA LYS A 190 10.39 39.35 -32.58
C LYS A 190 10.54 40.70 -33.27
N GLY A 191 10.43 41.79 -32.51
CA GLY A 191 10.61 43.14 -33.04
C GLY A 191 12.04 43.40 -33.55
N LEU A 192 13.07 42.85 -32.91
CA LEU A 192 14.46 43.16 -33.27
C LEU A 192 14.80 42.61 -34.67
N SER A 193 15.61 43.34 -35.44
CA SER A 193 16.11 42.82 -36.72
C SER A 193 17.07 41.64 -36.46
N GLN A 194 17.15 40.70 -37.40
CA GLN A 194 18.07 39.56 -37.26
C GLN A 194 19.53 39.99 -36.98
N PRO A 195 20.12 40.98 -37.67
CA PRO A 195 21.48 41.44 -37.36
C PRO A 195 21.62 41.98 -35.93
N CYS A 196 20.56 42.63 -35.41
CA CYS A 196 20.55 43.10 -34.02
C CYS A 196 20.53 41.91 -33.04
N ARG A 197 19.72 40.87 -33.31
CA ARG A 197 19.66 39.67 -32.47
C ARG A 197 20.98 38.91 -32.44
N GLU A 198 21.65 38.77 -33.59
CA GLU A 198 22.99 38.18 -33.68
C GLU A 198 24.00 38.95 -32.82
N LEU A 199 24.06 40.28 -33.00
CA LEU A 199 24.96 41.15 -32.26
C LEU A 199 24.73 41.05 -30.74
N ILE A 200 23.46 41.10 -30.30
CA ILE A 200 23.11 41.03 -28.87
C ILE A 200 23.55 39.69 -28.29
N PHE A 201 23.19 38.59 -28.93
CA PHE A 201 23.47 37.26 -28.39
C PHE A 201 24.97 37.00 -28.31
N ASP A 202 25.70 37.28 -29.39
CA ASP A 202 27.13 36.99 -29.47
C ASP A 202 27.96 37.85 -28.52
N SER A 203 27.51 39.08 -28.26
CA SER A 203 28.22 40.02 -27.39
C SER A 203 27.92 39.83 -25.91
N LEU A 204 26.69 39.44 -25.55
CA LEU A 204 26.23 39.52 -24.16
C LEU A 204 25.93 38.18 -23.50
N PHE A 205 25.46 37.17 -24.23
CA PHE A 205 24.99 35.93 -23.61
C PHE A 205 26.07 35.31 -22.68
N GLY A 206 27.29 35.20 -23.18
CA GLY A 206 28.42 34.66 -22.42
C GLY A 206 28.73 35.42 -21.14
N SER A 207 28.84 36.75 -21.21
CA SER A 207 29.10 37.58 -20.04
C SER A 207 27.92 37.59 -19.07
N SER A 208 26.69 37.67 -19.58
CA SER A 208 25.46 37.75 -18.79
C SER A 208 25.23 36.49 -17.96
N VAL A 209 25.41 35.31 -18.55
CA VAL A 209 25.29 34.04 -17.83
C VAL A 209 26.42 33.90 -16.80
N ALA A 210 27.66 34.27 -17.14
CA ALA A 210 28.79 34.19 -16.22
C ALA A 210 28.66 35.15 -15.01
N SER A 211 28.05 36.32 -15.19
CA SER A 211 27.79 37.28 -14.11
C SER A 211 26.45 37.07 -13.39
N SER A 212 25.66 36.08 -13.80
CA SER A 212 24.33 35.82 -13.24
C SER A 212 24.39 35.22 -11.84
N PRO A 213 23.33 35.36 -11.02
CA PRO A 213 23.22 34.68 -9.72
C PRO A 213 22.81 33.21 -9.85
N LEU A 214 22.81 32.63 -11.06
CA LEU A 214 22.48 31.23 -11.28
C LEU A 214 23.54 30.31 -10.66
N GLU A 215 23.13 29.11 -10.26
CA GLU A 215 24.07 28.09 -9.78
C GLU A 215 25.06 27.68 -10.87
N SER A 216 26.29 27.32 -10.49
CA SER A 216 27.37 26.96 -11.42
C SER A 216 26.99 25.84 -12.39
N ARG A 217 26.24 24.82 -11.95
CA ARG A 217 25.73 23.74 -12.83
C ARG A 217 24.81 24.28 -13.93
N ALA A 218 23.89 25.18 -13.56
CA ALA A 218 22.97 25.83 -14.50
C ALA A 218 23.71 26.75 -15.48
N GLN A 219 24.68 27.55 -14.99
CA GLN A 219 25.53 28.39 -15.82
C GLN A 219 26.29 27.56 -16.86
N GLN A 220 26.92 26.46 -16.43
CA GLN A 220 27.64 25.55 -17.32
C GLN A 220 26.70 24.89 -18.34
N GLY A 221 25.52 24.43 -17.92
CA GLY A 221 24.53 23.86 -18.81
C GLY A 221 24.06 24.84 -19.90
N LEU A 222 23.85 26.11 -19.54
CA LEU A 222 23.49 27.16 -20.49
C LEU A 222 24.60 27.42 -21.50
N MET A 223 25.86 27.47 -21.05
CA MET A 223 27.01 27.61 -21.95
C MET A 223 27.15 26.42 -22.90
N ASN A 224 26.91 25.20 -22.41
CA ASN A 224 26.93 23.99 -23.24
C ASN A 224 25.80 24.00 -24.30
N SER A 225 24.69 24.66 -23.99
CA SER A 225 23.52 24.78 -24.88
C SER A 225 23.52 26.05 -25.71
N ARG A 226 24.60 26.84 -25.66
CA ARG A 226 24.70 28.18 -26.25
C ARG A 226 24.31 28.20 -27.73
N GLU A 227 24.80 27.27 -28.54
CA GLU A 227 24.53 27.26 -29.98
C GLU A 227 23.05 26.96 -30.31
N ALA A 228 22.41 26.08 -29.54
CA ALA A 228 20.98 25.79 -29.69
C ALA A 228 20.13 27.00 -29.29
N ILE A 229 20.47 27.63 -28.16
CA ILE A 229 19.81 28.86 -27.70
C ILE A 229 20.01 29.99 -28.72
N ARG A 230 21.23 30.14 -29.27
CA ARG A 230 21.57 31.13 -30.30
C ARG A 230 20.70 30.98 -31.53
N ALA A 231 20.51 29.75 -32.02
CA ALA A 231 19.74 29.49 -33.22
C ALA A 231 18.29 30.00 -33.07
N GLU A 232 17.64 29.69 -31.93
CA GLU A 232 16.29 30.16 -31.63
C GLU A 232 16.23 31.68 -31.45
N PHE A 233 17.23 32.24 -30.75
CA PHE A 233 17.30 33.68 -30.50
C PHE A 233 17.45 34.46 -31.81
N VAL A 234 18.36 34.05 -32.69
CA VAL A 234 18.58 34.70 -34.00
C VAL A 234 17.35 34.55 -34.89
N ALA A 235 16.66 33.40 -34.84
CA ALA A 235 15.39 33.18 -35.53
C ALA A 235 14.23 34.06 -35.01
N GLY A 236 14.39 34.70 -33.84
CA GLY A 236 13.33 35.48 -33.20
C GLY A 236 12.28 34.61 -32.51
N ASN A 237 12.61 33.36 -32.19
CA ASN A 237 11.72 32.43 -31.51
C ASN A 237 11.87 32.55 -29.98
N THR A 238 11.14 33.48 -29.38
CA THR A 238 11.17 33.76 -27.93
C THR A 238 10.92 32.51 -27.08
N HIS A 239 9.88 31.71 -27.41
CA HIS A 239 9.59 30.45 -26.72
C HIS A 239 10.69 29.40 -26.94
N GLY A 240 11.21 29.31 -28.17
CA GLY A 240 12.31 28.41 -28.51
C GLY A 240 13.56 28.64 -27.66
N VAL A 241 13.94 29.90 -27.43
CA VAL A 241 15.05 30.27 -26.54
C VAL A 241 14.85 29.65 -25.16
N LEU A 242 13.64 29.76 -24.61
CA LEU A 242 13.34 29.25 -23.28
C LEU A 242 13.30 27.72 -23.25
N LYS A 243 12.78 27.06 -24.28
CA LYS A 243 12.80 25.60 -24.40
C LYS A 243 14.22 25.04 -24.47
N GLN A 244 15.13 25.71 -25.18
CA GLN A 244 16.54 25.32 -25.21
C GLN A 244 17.26 25.59 -23.87
N ALA A 245 16.83 26.61 -23.13
CA ALA A 245 17.36 26.94 -21.81
C ALA A 245 16.76 26.09 -20.67
N LEU A 246 15.57 25.50 -20.86
CA LEU A 246 14.81 24.79 -19.85
C LEU A 246 15.63 23.66 -19.20
N ARG A 247 16.14 22.73 -20.01
CA ARG A 247 16.86 21.57 -19.48
C ARG A 247 18.10 22.00 -18.66
N PRO A 248 18.99 22.88 -19.15
CA PRO A 248 20.08 23.43 -18.36
C PRO A 248 19.69 24.05 -17.02
N LEU A 249 18.55 24.75 -16.97
CA LEU A 249 18.12 25.50 -15.79
C LEU A 249 17.41 24.63 -14.76
N ALA A 250 16.54 23.71 -15.21
CA ALA A 250 15.70 22.91 -14.32
C ALA A 250 16.38 21.61 -13.85
N THR A 251 17.33 21.06 -14.62
CA THR A 251 17.97 19.77 -14.26
C THR A 251 18.66 19.80 -12.90
N PRO A 252 19.47 20.82 -12.54
CA PRO A 252 20.11 20.86 -11.22
C PRO A 252 19.11 20.83 -10.06
N LEU A 253 17.98 21.54 -10.20
CA LEU A 253 16.91 21.55 -9.19
C LEU A 253 16.27 20.16 -9.04
N MET A 254 15.99 19.49 -10.17
CA MET A 254 15.43 18.13 -10.16
C MET A 254 16.44 17.11 -9.63
N ASP A 255 17.73 17.27 -9.92
CA ASP A 255 18.80 16.43 -9.36
C ASP A 255 18.80 16.52 -7.84
N ASP A 256 18.79 17.73 -7.29
CA ASP A 256 18.80 17.96 -5.84
C ASP A 256 17.53 17.41 -5.16
N ALA A 257 16.38 17.49 -5.82
CA ALA A 257 15.13 16.90 -5.34
C ALA A 257 15.17 15.36 -5.33
N ILE A 258 15.72 14.74 -6.39
CA ILE A 258 15.92 13.29 -6.47
C ILE A 258 16.90 12.80 -5.42
N ASP A 259 18.00 13.54 -5.20
CA ASP A 259 19.00 13.19 -4.19
C ASP A 259 18.40 13.21 -2.77
N LYS A 260 17.56 14.20 -2.46
CA LYS A 260 16.80 14.23 -1.20
C LYS A 260 15.83 13.05 -1.04
N LEU A 261 15.15 12.63 -2.12
CA LEU A 261 14.30 11.44 -2.06
C LEU A 261 15.12 10.18 -1.74
N LYS A 262 16.32 10.06 -2.33
CA LYS A 262 17.23 8.92 -2.12
C LYS A 262 17.79 8.84 -0.70
N GLU A 263 17.82 9.93 0.07
CA GLU A 263 18.22 9.89 1.48
C GLU A 263 17.36 8.95 2.33
N ASN A 264 16.12 8.68 1.90
CA ASN A 264 15.18 7.77 2.56
C ASN A 264 15.18 6.36 1.97
N LEU A 265 16.04 6.06 1.00
CA LEU A 265 16.07 4.79 0.28
C LEU A 265 17.38 4.05 0.53
N ASP A 266 17.35 2.74 0.31
CA ASP A 266 18.56 1.94 0.33
C ASP A 266 19.42 2.15 -0.94
N SER A 267 20.57 1.47 -0.99
CA SER A 267 21.49 1.52 -2.13
C SER A 267 20.91 1.04 -3.48
N GLN A 268 19.76 0.35 -3.45
CA GLN A 268 19.04 -0.14 -4.61
C GLN A 268 17.82 0.73 -4.96
N ASN A 269 17.68 1.91 -4.33
CA ASN A 269 16.53 2.80 -4.42
C ASN A 269 15.22 2.18 -3.90
N ARG A 270 15.30 1.28 -2.91
CA ARG A 270 14.14 0.67 -2.28
C ARG A 270 13.78 1.41 -1.01
N LEU A 271 12.48 1.63 -0.82
CA LEU A 271 11.91 2.13 0.42
C LEU A 271 11.62 0.93 1.34
N ASP A 272 12.39 0.76 2.43
CA ASP A 272 12.13 -0.26 3.44
C ASP A 272 10.91 0.14 4.29
N LEU A 273 9.82 -0.62 4.16
CA LEU A 273 8.57 -0.34 4.83
C LEU A 273 8.61 -0.73 6.31
N ILE A 274 9.42 -1.72 6.71
CA ILE A 274 9.56 -2.12 8.11
C ILE A 274 10.29 -1.02 8.87
N GLN A 275 11.38 -0.51 8.28
CA GLN A 275 12.11 0.63 8.83
C GLN A 275 11.18 1.85 8.97
N LYS A 276 10.39 2.19 7.95
CA LYS A 276 9.47 3.34 8.01
C LYS A 276 8.38 3.19 9.08
N ILE A 277 7.83 1.98 9.25
CA ILE A 277 6.87 1.71 10.33
C ILE A 277 7.53 1.91 11.71
N ALA A 278 8.77 1.46 11.89
CA ALA A 278 9.52 1.68 13.14
C ALA A 278 9.86 3.16 13.38
N GLU A 279 10.19 3.91 12.34
CA GLU A 279 10.44 5.35 12.43
C GLU A 279 9.20 6.14 12.88
N TRP A 280 8.02 5.74 12.42
CA TRP A 280 6.77 6.37 12.83
C TRP A 280 6.32 5.95 14.23
N ASN A 281 6.72 4.79 14.73
CA ASN A 281 6.22 4.29 16.00
C ASN A 281 7.30 4.27 17.10
N PRO A 282 7.20 5.13 18.14
CA PRO A 282 8.17 5.13 19.23
C PRO A 282 8.12 3.87 20.11
N ASP A 283 7.07 3.07 20.02
CA ASP A 283 6.88 1.88 20.86
C ASP A 283 7.57 0.63 20.31
N PHE A 284 8.04 0.64 19.05
CA PHE A 284 8.65 -0.53 18.41
C PHE A 284 9.88 -0.17 17.57
N THR A 285 10.96 -0.88 17.82
CA THR A 285 12.14 -0.88 16.94
C THR A 285 11.96 -1.85 15.76
N GLU A 286 12.75 -1.68 14.70
CA GLU A 286 12.74 -2.62 13.57
C GLU A 286 13.02 -4.07 14.01
N GLU A 287 13.98 -4.26 14.93
CA GLU A 287 14.31 -5.57 15.48
C GLU A 287 13.12 -6.21 16.20
N GLU A 288 12.36 -5.43 16.98
CA GLU A 288 11.16 -5.89 17.67
C GLU A 288 10.04 -6.25 16.69
N LEU A 289 9.83 -5.47 15.63
CA LEU A 289 8.86 -5.79 14.58
C LEU A 289 9.21 -7.10 13.88
N ARG A 290 10.48 -7.31 13.52
CA ARG A 290 10.95 -8.56 12.91
C ARG A 290 10.81 -9.74 13.88
N ALA A 291 11.14 -9.56 15.15
CA ALA A 291 11.00 -10.60 16.17
C ALA A 291 9.53 -11.01 16.39
N GLN A 292 8.60 -10.05 16.40
CA GLN A 292 7.16 -10.34 16.49
C GLN A 292 6.62 -11.02 15.23
N ALA A 293 7.11 -10.65 14.05
CA ALA A 293 6.79 -11.34 12.81
C ALA A 293 7.27 -12.80 12.83
N ASP A 294 8.50 -13.05 13.33
CA ASP A 294 9.05 -14.40 13.51
C ASP A 294 8.24 -15.23 14.51
N GLU A 295 7.83 -14.65 15.64
CA GLU A 295 6.98 -15.33 16.62
C GLU A 295 5.62 -15.70 16.01
N SER A 296 5.02 -14.76 15.25
CA SER A 296 3.75 -14.97 14.56
C SER A 296 3.85 -16.07 13.50
N ARG A 297 4.92 -16.08 12.70
CA ARG A 297 5.23 -17.14 11.73
C ARG A 297 5.37 -18.50 12.41
N ARG A 298 6.15 -18.59 13.49
CA ARG A 298 6.34 -19.84 14.26
C ARG A 298 5.03 -20.37 14.85
N LEU A 299 4.20 -19.49 15.39
CA LEU A 299 2.89 -19.87 15.93
C LEU A 299 1.99 -20.41 14.82
N MET A 300 1.93 -19.73 13.68
CA MET A 300 1.13 -20.15 12.53
C MET A 300 1.60 -21.50 11.98
N ASN A 301 2.91 -21.72 11.85
CA ASN A 301 3.45 -23.00 11.36
C ASN A 301 3.23 -24.15 12.34
N ARG A 302 3.23 -23.86 13.66
CA ARG A 302 2.85 -24.85 14.68
C ARG A 302 1.38 -25.24 14.56
N VAL A 303 0.50 -24.29 14.23
CA VAL A 303 -0.89 -24.59 13.91
C VAL A 303 -0.90 -25.50 12.66
N ARG A 304 -0.41 -25.03 11.51
CA ARG A 304 -0.38 -25.81 10.25
C ARG A 304 0.14 -27.25 10.40
N GLY A 305 1.19 -27.46 11.20
CA GLY A 305 1.83 -28.76 11.43
C GLY A 305 0.95 -29.85 12.08
N LEU A 306 -0.17 -29.50 12.72
CA LEU A 306 -1.14 -30.50 13.21
C LEU A 306 -1.91 -31.15 12.04
N GLY A 307 -2.04 -30.45 10.90
CA GLY A 307 -2.63 -30.94 9.67
C GLY A 307 -4.16 -31.04 9.69
N GLU A 308 -4.79 -30.61 8.59
CA GLU A 308 -6.25 -30.66 8.40
C GLU A 308 -6.82 -32.07 8.68
N THR A 309 -6.10 -33.11 8.23
CA THR A 309 -6.51 -34.50 8.40
C THR A 309 -6.60 -34.90 9.88
N ALA A 310 -5.64 -34.48 10.73
CA ALA A 310 -5.70 -34.80 12.15
C ALA A 310 -6.89 -34.13 12.82
N ALA A 311 -7.23 -32.91 12.40
CA ALA A 311 -8.36 -32.18 12.92
C ALA A 311 -9.71 -32.77 12.50
N ILE A 312 -9.83 -33.22 11.25
CA ILE A 312 -10.98 -34.02 10.80
C ILE A 312 -11.08 -35.31 11.63
N ILE A 313 -9.98 -36.01 11.88
CA ILE A 313 -9.95 -37.22 12.71
C ILE A 313 -10.39 -36.90 14.15
N MET A 314 -9.96 -35.78 14.74
CA MET A 314 -10.40 -35.38 16.08
C MET A 314 -11.91 -35.13 16.14
N VAL A 315 -12.47 -34.44 15.13
CA VAL A 315 -13.90 -34.12 15.09
C VAL A 315 -14.74 -35.36 14.79
N VAL A 316 -14.44 -36.08 13.71
CA VAL A 316 -15.24 -37.24 13.24
C VAL A 316 -14.90 -38.49 14.06
N GLY A 317 -13.62 -38.81 14.21
CA GLY A 317 -13.15 -39.95 14.99
C GLY A 317 -13.49 -39.83 16.47
N GLY A 318 -13.45 -38.61 17.03
CA GLY A 318 -13.92 -38.34 18.39
C GLY A 318 -15.41 -38.69 18.58
N ALA A 319 -16.26 -38.33 17.61
CA ALA A 319 -17.68 -38.65 17.66
C ALA A 319 -17.94 -40.16 17.49
N VAL A 320 -17.22 -40.83 16.59
CA VAL A 320 -17.29 -42.29 16.43
C VAL A 320 -16.84 -43.01 17.70
N ALA A 321 -15.72 -42.60 18.30
CA ALA A 321 -15.24 -43.13 19.56
C ALA A 321 -16.25 -42.93 20.69
N MET A 322 -16.94 -41.77 20.71
CA MET A 322 -17.99 -41.49 21.69
C MET A 322 -19.18 -42.43 21.54
N VAL A 323 -19.55 -42.79 20.30
CA VAL A 323 -20.57 -43.83 20.05
C VAL A 323 -20.10 -45.19 20.56
N LEU A 324 -18.84 -45.56 20.33
CA LEU A 324 -18.26 -46.84 20.77
C LEU A 324 -18.18 -46.97 22.30
N VAL A 325 -17.80 -45.89 23.02
CA VAL A 325 -17.73 -45.88 24.49
C VAL A 325 -19.09 -46.18 25.13
N HIS A 326 -20.19 -45.84 24.45
CA HIS A 326 -21.55 -46.08 24.90
C HIS A 326 -22.18 -47.37 24.36
N TYR A 327 -21.44 -48.16 23.57
CA TYR A 327 -21.88 -49.48 23.11
C TYR A 327 -22.25 -50.40 24.31
N PRO A 328 -23.31 -51.24 24.20
CA PRO A 328 -24.21 -51.43 23.05
C PRO A 328 -25.30 -50.36 22.89
N LYS A 329 -25.41 -49.36 23.76
CA LYS A 329 -26.45 -48.33 23.66
C LYS A 329 -26.06 -47.25 22.65
N VAL A 330 -26.09 -47.59 21.35
CA VAL A 330 -25.73 -46.69 20.24
C VAL A 330 -26.52 -45.37 20.29
N SER A 331 -27.80 -45.40 20.67
CA SER A 331 -28.62 -44.19 20.84
C SER A 331 -28.07 -43.25 21.92
N GLY A 332 -27.50 -43.78 23.01
CA GLY A 332 -26.83 -42.95 24.03
C GLY A 332 -25.56 -42.31 23.49
N GLY A 333 -24.77 -43.06 22.72
CA GLY A 333 -23.57 -42.60 22.03
C GLY A 333 -23.83 -41.45 21.05
N MET A 334 -24.78 -41.64 20.13
CA MET A 334 -25.18 -40.63 19.15
C MET A 334 -25.71 -39.36 19.79
N ARG A 335 -26.42 -39.48 20.92
CA ARG A 335 -26.95 -38.33 21.65
C ARG A 335 -25.83 -37.45 22.20
N TRP A 336 -24.82 -38.05 22.84
CA TRP A 336 -23.69 -37.29 23.38
C TRP A 336 -22.83 -36.68 22.28
N ALA A 337 -22.58 -37.41 21.19
CA ALA A 337 -21.89 -36.87 20.02
C ALA A 337 -22.66 -35.67 19.42
N GLY A 338 -23.98 -35.81 19.28
CA GLY A 338 -24.86 -34.73 18.81
C GLY A 338 -24.84 -33.50 19.73
N ILE A 339 -24.91 -33.68 21.06
CA ILE A 339 -24.82 -32.58 22.04
C ILE A 339 -23.49 -31.85 21.89
N VAL A 340 -22.36 -32.58 21.84
CA VAL A 340 -21.04 -31.97 21.70
C VAL A 340 -20.96 -31.15 20.41
N TYR A 341 -21.41 -31.69 19.27
CA TYR A 341 -21.43 -30.94 18.01
C TYR A 341 -22.31 -29.69 18.04
N VAL A 342 -23.49 -29.76 18.65
CA VAL A 342 -24.37 -28.57 18.82
C VAL A 342 -23.72 -27.52 19.71
N VAL A 343 -23.11 -27.93 20.83
CA VAL A 343 -22.44 -27.00 21.75
C VAL A 343 -21.22 -26.37 21.08
N THR A 344 -20.34 -27.17 20.48
CA THR A 344 -19.16 -26.68 19.76
C THR A 344 -19.56 -25.75 18.62
N GLY A 345 -20.46 -26.18 17.74
CA GLY A 345 -20.95 -25.38 16.62
C GLY A 345 -21.63 -24.09 17.08
N GLY A 346 -22.45 -24.15 18.13
CA GLY A 346 -23.12 -22.99 18.72
C GLY A 346 -22.15 -21.97 19.33
N VAL A 347 -21.13 -22.44 20.05
CA VAL A 347 -20.08 -21.57 20.62
C VAL A 347 -19.33 -20.83 19.52
N PHE A 348 -18.83 -21.54 18.51
CA PHE A 348 -18.07 -20.92 17.43
C PHE A 348 -18.93 -20.06 16.50
N PHE A 349 -20.19 -20.43 16.27
CA PHE A 349 -21.14 -19.58 15.56
C PHE A 349 -21.39 -18.27 16.33
N GLY A 350 -21.60 -18.35 17.65
CA GLY A 350 -21.76 -17.20 18.52
C GLY A 350 -20.54 -16.28 18.52
N ILE A 351 -19.34 -16.86 18.70
CA ILE A 351 -18.07 -16.13 18.63
C ILE A 351 -17.91 -15.46 17.26
N GLY A 352 -18.14 -16.20 16.18
CA GLY A 352 -18.07 -15.67 14.81
C GLY A 352 -19.00 -14.48 14.60
N LYS A 353 -20.25 -14.55 15.08
CA LYS A 353 -21.22 -13.44 14.97
C LYS A 353 -20.87 -12.24 15.85
N VAL A 354 -20.30 -12.48 17.04
CA VAL A 354 -19.80 -11.39 17.91
C VAL A 354 -18.61 -10.70 17.25
N LEU A 355 -17.67 -11.45 16.69
CA LEU A 355 -16.54 -10.89 15.96
C LEU A 355 -17.02 -10.10 14.73
N GLU A 356 -17.90 -10.66 13.92
CA GLU A 356 -18.45 -9.99 12.72
C GLU A 356 -19.14 -8.65 13.05
N SER A 357 -19.84 -8.57 14.20
CA SER A 357 -20.62 -7.39 14.59
C SER A 357 -19.84 -6.34 15.40
N GLN A 358 -18.92 -6.76 16.27
CA GLN A 358 -18.23 -5.85 17.19
C GLN A 358 -16.82 -5.49 16.75
N LEU A 359 -16.15 -6.34 15.96
CA LEU A 359 -14.75 -6.15 15.60
C LEU A 359 -14.52 -4.88 14.77
N PRO A 360 -15.36 -4.52 13.77
CA PRO A 360 -15.18 -3.28 13.01
C PRO A 360 -15.16 -2.05 13.91
N ALA A 361 -16.16 -1.90 14.79
CA ALA A 361 -16.28 -0.73 15.67
C ALA A 361 -15.12 -0.64 16.68
N ARG A 362 -14.62 -1.78 17.18
CA ARG A 362 -13.48 -1.80 18.09
C ARG A 362 -12.17 -1.46 17.38
N LEU A 363 -11.98 -1.92 16.15
CA LEU A 363 -10.78 -1.63 15.36
C LEU A 363 -10.73 -0.15 14.99
N THR A 364 -11.84 0.46 14.55
CA THR A 364 -11.89 1.90 14.26
C THR A 364 -11.46 2.72 15.48
N LEU A 365 -11.99 2.43 16.68
CA LEU A 365 -11.61 3.14 17.91
C LEU A 365 -10.15 2.93 18.32
N LEU A 366 -9.58 1.74 18.04
CA LEU A 366 -8.20 1.42 18.37
C LEU A 366 -7.24 2.16 17.42
N VAL A 367 -7.55 2.18 16.14
CA VAL A 367 -6.76 2.90 15.13
C VAL A 367 -6.87 4.41 15.31
N GLU A 368 -8.04 4.96 15.62
CA GLU A 368 -8.20 6.39 15.94
C GLU A 368 -7.35 6.81 17.15
N ARG A 369 -7.28 5.96 18.19
CA ARG A 369 -6.39 6.23 19.33
C ARG A 369 -4.92 6.14 18.96
N ALA A 370 -4.53 5.14 18.17
CA ALA A 370 -3.15 4.96 17.73
C ALA A 370 -2.71 6.13 16.84
N ALA A 371 -3.53 6.52 15.87
CA ALA A 371 -3.29 7.68 15.00
C ALA A 371 -3.21 8.99 15.80
N GLY A 372 -3.97 9.14 16.88
CA GLY A 372 -3.87 10.31 17.77
C GLY A 372 -2.65 10.31 18.69
N GLN A 373 -1.96 9.18 18.85
CA GLN A 373 -0.76 9.05 19.70
C GLN A 373 0.54 9.12 18.90
N VAL A 374 0.50 8.80 17.61
CA VAL A 374 1.65 8.79 16.72
C VAL A 374 1.75 10.13 15.97
N SER A 375 2.81 10.89 16.24
CA SER A 375 3.12 12.11 15.49
C SER A 375 3.82 11.78 14.17
N GLY A 376 3.31 12.28 13.04
CA GLY A 376 3.96 12.18 11.73
C GLY A 376 3.38 11.15 10.76
N ILE A 377 2.22 10.56 11.08
CA ILE A 377 1.44 9.77 10.11
C ILE A 377 0.36 10.68 9.48
N PRO A 378 0.35 10.83 8.14
CA PRO A 378 -0.65 11.62 7.43
C PRO A 378 -2.07 11.15 7.72
N VAL A 379 -3.00 12.09 7.97
CA VAL A 379 -4.39 11.76 8.34
C VAL A 379 -5.09 10.96 7.23
N SER A 380 -4.83 11.31 5.98
CA SER A 380 -5.32 10.56 4.81
C SER A 380 -4.82 9.11 4.79
N LEU A 381 -3.54 8.88 5.11
CA LEU A 381 -2.95 7.55 5.21
C LEU A 381 -3.54 6.76 6.37
N ALA A 382 -3.71 7.37 7.55
CA ALA A 382 -4.36 6.75 8.70
C ALA A 382 -5.80 6.34 8.38
N THR A 383 -6.55 7.17 7.66
CA THR A 383 -7.92 6.86 7.22
C THR A 383 -7.94 5.68 6.25
N LEU A 384 -7.06 5.69 5.24
CA LEU A 384 -6.92 4.59 4.29
C LEU A 384 -6.53 3.28 4.98
N ALA A 385 -5.55 3.31 5.90
CA ALA A 385 -5.14 2.17 6.69
C ALA A 385 -6.29 1.64 7.57
N THR A 386 -7.09 2.52 8.17
CA THR A 386 -8.27 2.14 8.97
C THR A 386 -9.28 1.38 8.11
N ASP A 387 -9.61 1.88 6.92
CA ASP A 387 -10.56 1.24 6.01
C ASP A 387 -10.07 -0.14 5.56
N LEU A 388 -8.76 -0.25 5.25
CA LEU A 388 -8.12 -1.51 4.89
C LEU A 388 -8.15 -2.52 6.05
N ILE A 389 -7.80 -2.11 7.27
CA ILE A 389 -7.82 -2.98 8.46
C ILE A 389 -9.24 -3.46 8.76
N VAL A 390 -10.24 -2.58 8.67
CA VAL A 390 -11.64 -2.94 8.88
C VAL A 390 -12.14 -3.91 7.80
N SER A 391 -11.81 -3.65 6.53
CA SER A 391 -12.14 -4.54 5.40
C SER A 391 -11.50 -5.92 5.58
N PHE A 392 -10.19 -5.94 5.88
CA PHE A 392 -9.42 -7.13 6.17
C PHE A 392 -10.05 -7.96 7.29
N ALA A 393 -10.34 -7.33 8.44
CA ALA A 393 -10.93 -8.02 9.59
C ALA A 393 -12.31 -8.61 9.28
N LYS A 394 -13.13 -7.89 8.52
CA LYS A 394 -14.44 -8.38 8.06
C LYS A 394 -14.29 -9.57 7.12
N GLN A 395 -13.39 -9.51 6.14
CA GLN A 395 -13.16 -10.61 5.21
C GLN A 395 -12.54 -11.84 5.91
N LEU A 396 -11.61 -11.63 6.85
CA LEU A 396 -11.00 -12.69 7.65
C LEU A 396 -12.09 -13.44 8.44
N THR A 397 -12.91 -12.71 9.20
CA THR A 397 -13.95 -13.29 10.08
C THR A 397 -15.17 -13.86 9.36
N GLY A 398 -15.47 -13.40 8.13
CA GLY A 398 -16.63 -13.83 7.34
C GLY A 398 -16.69 -15.33 7.00
N GLY A 399 -15.63 -16.11 7.26
CA GLY A 399 -15.57 -17.55 7.01
C GLY A 399 -16.02 -18.47 8.16
N MET A 400 -16.18 -17.96 9.39
CA MET A 400 -16.40 -18.83 10.56
C MET A 400 -17.84 -19.38 10.69
N ALA A 401 -18.83 -18.64 10.19
CA ALA A 401 -20.23 -18.95 10.44
C ALA A 401 -20.70 -20.23 9.71
N ALA A 402 -20.26 -20.45 8.47
CA ALA A 402 -20.73 -21.57 7.65
C ALA A 402 -20.26 -22.96 8.15
N PRO A 403 -18.97 -23.18 8.48
CA PRO A 403 -18.54 -24.44 9.09
C PRO A 403 -19.20 -24.68 10.45
N SER A 404 -19.37 -23.62 11.25
CA SER A 404 -20.02 -23.70 12.57
C SER A 404 -21.49 -24.10 12.46
N LEU A 405 -22.21 -23.54 11.49
CA LEU A 405 -23.60 -23.91 11.19
C LEU A 405 -23.71 -25.36 10.68
N THR A 406 -22.74 -25.80 9.88
CA THR A 406 -22.67 -27.19 9.39
C THR A 406 -22.54 -28.16 10.56
N LEU A 407 -21.61 -27.90 11.48
CA LEU A 407 -21.43 -28.73 12.67
C LEU A 407 -22.67 -28.75 13.57
N LEU A 408 -23.32 -27.59 13.75
CA LEU A 408 -24.58 -27.47 14.51
C LEU A 408 -25.69 -28.32 13.87
N THR A 409 -25.82 -28.24 12.54
CA THR A 409 -26.83 -29.00 11.77
C THR A 409 -26.60 -30.51 11.90
N VAL A 410 -25.37 -30.98 11.72
CA VAL A 410 -25.00 -32.39 11.90
C VAL A 410 -25.27 -32.85 13.33
N GLY A 411 -24.91 -32.03 14.32
CA GLY A 411 -25.17 -32.33 15.73
C GLY A 411 -26.66 -32.46 16.05
N ALA A 412 -27.50 -31.55 15.52
CA ALA A 412 -28.95 -31.59 15.68
C ALA A 412 -29.57 -32.85 15.05
N VAL A 413 -29.09 -33.24 13.86
CA VAL A 413 -29.52 -34.47 13.19
C VAL A 413 -29.15 -35.70 14.02
N LEU A 414 -27.90 -35.81 14.48
CA LEU A 414 -27.45 -36.93 15.33
C LEU A 414 -28.27 -37.03 16.62
N PHE A 415 -28.52 -35.89 17.26
CA PHE A 415 -29.35 -35.81 18.45
C PHE A 415 -30.79 -36.28 18.16
N GLY A 416 -31.43 -35.79 17.10
CA GLY A 416 -32.79 -36.19 16.71
C GLY A 416 -32.92 -37.67 16.35
N VAL A 417 -31.99 -38.20 15.55
CA VAL A 417 -31.92 -39.62 15.17
C VAL A 417 -31.76 -40.51 16.41
N SER A 418 -31.02 -40.05 17.43
CA SER A 418 -30.86 -40.80 18.68
C SER A 418 -32.20 -41.10 19.39
N PHE A 419 -33.17 -40.18 19.31
CA PHE A 419 -34.51 -40.38 19.88
C PHE A 419 -35.38 -41.26 19.01
N ALA A 420 -35.31 -41.11 17.68
CA ALA A 420 -36.02 -41.99 16.75
C ALA A 420 -35.62 -43.46 16.96
N ILE A 421 -34.32 -43.74 17.10
CA ILE A 421 -33.80 -45.09 17.39
C ILE A 421 -34.30 -45.59 18.76
N ALA A 422 -34.35 -44.73 19.78
CA ALA A 422 -34.83 -45.10 21.10
C ALA A 422 -36.35 -45.43 21.12
N ILE A 423 -37.14 -44.70 20.32
CA ILE A 423 -38.59 -44.90 20.17
C ILE A 423 -38.91 -46.14 19.32
N LEU A 424 -38.12 -46.42 18.28
CA LEU A 424 -38.29 -47.59 17.40
C LEU A 424 -37.74 -48.89 17.98
N ARG A 425 -36.96 -48.82 19.07
CA ARG A 425 -36.36 -49.97 19.76
C ARG A 425 -37.34 -51.10 20.15
N PRO A 426 -38.60 -50.83 20.57
CA PRO A 426 -39.59 -51.87 20.86
C PRO A 426 -40.12 -52.60 19.62
N LEU A 427 -39.96 -52.03 18.41
CA LEU A 427 -40.54 -52.51 17.16
C LEU A 427 -39.57 -53.37 16.31
N LEU A 428 -38.27 -53.38 16.63
CA LEU A 428 -37.23 -54.06 15.86
C LEU A 428 -36.40 -55.00 16.76
N PRO A 429 -36.71 -56.31 16.83
CA PRO A 429 -36.10 -57.26 17.78
C PRO A 429 -34.60 -57.59 17.56
N GLY A 430 -33.91 -56.93 16.62
CA GLY A 430 -32.53 -57.26 16.21
C GLY A 430 -31.49 -56.15 16.40
N ILE A 431 -31.88 -54.93 16.78
CA ILE A 431 -30.95 -53.79 16.95
C ILE A 431 -30.71 -53.60 18.46
N ARG A 432 -29.61 -54.17 18.98
CA ARG A 432 -29.23 -54.03 20.39
C ARG A 432 -28.44 -52.77 20.68
#